data_AF-A0A2N2P0X0-F1
#
_entry.id   AF-A0A2N2P0X0-F1
#
_cell.length_a   1.000
_cell.length_b   1.000
_cell.length_c   1.000
_cell.angle_alpha   90.00
_cell.angle_beta   90.00
_cell.angle_gamma   90.00
#
_symmetry.space_group_name_H-M   'P 1'
#
loop_
_entity.id
_entity.type
_entity.pdbx_description
1 polymer ?
#
loop_
_entity_poly.entity_id
_entity_poly.type
_entity_poly.pdbx_seq_one_letter_code
_entity_poly.pdbx_strand_id
1 'polypeptide(L)'
;MIEKVTAFILRAAQPEPQILVFEHPTAGLQLPAGTVEDGEDPQAAVLREAAEETGLKKLEVIRKLDVVHQFTTQEEAVLMQSMRLFVWPARGASRSGPLFTRGHRFLTFERKVGFTKVKYEDYDLNKKTAKILHTYEGWLPSEFLTHELQRHFYLLRVLEDTPDSWSQLSDQGHTFRLKWAPLLPHPNLIGEQAAWLDHLDGVTFDG
;
A
#
# COMPACT_ATOMS: atom_id res chain seq x y z
N MET A 1 14.10 -0.98 -8.75
CA MET A 1 13.01 -0.04 -8.38
C MET A 1 11.70 -0.79 -8.26
N ILE A 2 10.85 -0.38 -7.30
CA ILE A 2 9.46 -0.83 -7.16
C ILE A 2 8.53 0.34 -7.40
N GLU A 3 7.48 0.11 -8.18
CA GLU A 3 6.42 1.10 -8.38
C GLU A 3 5.26 0.84 -7.42
N LYS A 4 4.70 1.93 -6.89
CA LYS A 4 3.55 1.95 -5.99
C LYS A 4 2.50 2.89 -6.54
N VAL A 5 1.24 2.64 -6.18
CA VAL A 5 0.11 3.50 -6.57
C VAL A 5 -0.69 3.89 -5.34
N THR A 6 -1.30 5.08 -5.40
CA THR A 6 -2.26 5.56 -4.42
C THR A 6 -3.45 6.15 -5.17
N ALA A 7 -4.66 5.74 -4.76
CA ALA A 7 -5.92 6.21 -5.32
C ALA A 7 -6.57 7.25 -4.38
N PHE A 8 -6.76 8.47 -4.87
CA PHE A 8 -7.70 9.41 -4.27
C PHE A 8 -9.05 9.22 -4.96
N ILE A 9 -9.94 8.46 -4.34
CA ILE A 9 -11.28 8.22 -4.89
C ILE A 9 -12.22 9.22 -4.26
N LEU A 10 -12.76 10.13 -5.08
CA LEU A 10 -13.62 11.21 -4.62
C LEU A 10 -15.04 11.07 -5.14
N ARG A 11 -15.99 11.59 -4.36
CA ARG A 11 -17.36 11.84 -4.80
C ARG A 11 -17.77 13.28 -4.51
N ALA A 12 -18.59 13.85 -5.38
CA ALA A 12 -19.26 15.10 -5.10
C ALA A 12 -20.26 14.91 -3.94
N ALA A 13 -20.19 15.79 -2.95
CA ALA A 13 -21.10 15.84 -1.82
C ALA A 13 -21.26 17.29 -1.35
N GLN A 14 -22.30 17.57 -0.55
CA GLN A 14 -22.51 18.88 0.06
C GLN A 14 -22.33 18.78 1.58
N PRO A 15 -21.70 19.78 2.23
CA PRO A 15 -21.21 21.05 1.66
C PRO A 15 -19.88 20.93 0.91
N GLU A 16 -19.15 19.83 1.06
CA GLU A 16 -17.80 19.64 0.52
C GLU A 16 -17.62 18.24 -0.08
N PRO A 17 -16.66 18.06 -1.02
CA PRO A 17 -16.36 16.75 -1.58
C PRO A 17 -15.91 15.78 -0.48
N GLN A 18 -16.15 14.49 -0.74
CA GLN A 18 -15.76 13.41 0.16
C GLN A 18 -14.74 12.51 -0.50
N ILE A 19 -13.87 11.93 0.33
CA ILE A 19 -12.85 10.97 -0.05
C ILE A 19 -13.16 9.60 0.54
N LEU A 20 -12.98 8.56 -0.27
CA LEU A 20 -13.13 7.19 0.20
C LEU A 20 -11.90 6.77 0.98
N VAL A 21 -12.14 6.33 2.21
CA VAL A 21 -11.12 5.81 3.11
C VAL A 21 -11.59 4.47 3.66
N PHE A 22 -10.65 3.65 4.13
CA PHE A 22 -10.96 2.42 4.82
C PHE A 22 -10.25 2.33 6.16
N GLU A 23 -10.93 1.74 7.15
CA GLU A 23 -10.37 1.40 8.44
C GLU A 23 -9.82 -0.02 8.39
N HIS A 24 -8.49 -0.14 8.53
CA HIS A 24 -7.80 -1.42 8.65
C HIS A 24 -7.99 -1.98 10.06
N PRO A 25 -8.26 -3.30 10.22
CA PRO A 25 -8.55 -3.91 11.53
C PRO A 25 -7.41 -3.79 12.55
N THR A 26 -6.20 -3.47 12.09
CA THR A 26 -4.99 -3.30 12.89
C THR A 26 -4.17 -2.06 12.53
N ALA A 27 -4.58 -1.24 11.55
CA ALA A 27 -3.70 -0.20 11.00
C ALA A 27 -4.42 1.12 10.66
N GLY A 28 -5.36 1.53 11.51
CA GLY A 28 -6.01 2.83 11.41
C GLY A 28 -6.71 3.11 10.07
N LEU A 29 -6.90 4.40 9.79
CA LEU A 29 -7.57 4.88 8.59
C LEU A 29 -6.58 5.08 7.44
N GLN A 30 -6.92 4.58 6.25
CA GLN A 30 -6.05 4.54 5.09
C GLN A 30 -6.80 4.89 3.79
N LEU A 31 -6.02 5.24 2.78
CA LEU A 31 -6.43 5.37 1.38
C LEU A 31 -6.09 4.10 0.62
N PRO A 32 -6.85 3.75 -0.44
CA PRO A 32 -6.49 2.62 -1.29
C PRO A 32 -5.13 2.83 -1.97
N ALA A 33 -4.24 1.86 -1.81
CA ALA A 33 -2.87 1.96 -2.27
C ALA A 33 -2.21 0.58 -2.35
N GLY A 34 -1.33 0.40 -3.33
CA GLY A 34 -0.71 -0.91 -3.53
C GLY A 34 0.52 -0.91 -4.42
N THR A 35 0.86 -2.09 -4.92
CA THR A 35 2.10 -2.33 -5.65
C THR A 35 1.79 -2.54 -7.12
N VAL A 36 2.57 -1.90 -7.99
CA VAL A 36 2.51 -2.19 -9.43
C VAL A 36 3.23 -3.51 -9.68
N GLU A 37 2.50 -4.46 -10.27
CA GLU A 37 3.04 -5.77 -10.63
C GLU A 37 4.05 -5.68 -11.78
N ASP A 38 4.86 -6.72 -11.93
CA ASP A 38 5.90 -6.72 -12.97
C ASP A 38 5.27 -6.65 -14.38
N GLY A 39 5.63 -5.60 -15.13
CA GLY A 39 5.06 -5.30 -16.45
C GLY A 39 3.64 -4.72 -16.43
N GLU A 40 3.06 -4.44 -15.27
CA GLU A 40 1.75 -3.80 -15.13
C GLU A 40 1.85 -2.28 -15.37
N ASP A 41 0.89 -1.73 -16.11
CA ASP A 41 0.77 -0.27 -16.25
C ASP A 41 0.30 0.37 -14.92
N PRO A 42 0.94 1.44 -14.42
CA PRO A 42 0.55 2.05 -13.15
C PRO A 42 -0.91 2.55 -13.09
N GLN A 43 -1.53 2.92 -14.22
CA GLN A 43 -2.94 3.30 -14.25
C GLN A 43 -3.86 2.07 -14.14
N ALA A 44 -3.47 0.95 -14.74
CA ALA A 44 -4.16 -0.33 -14.53
C ALA A 44 -4.02 -0.81 -13.08
N ALA A 45 -2.81 -0.70 -12.51
CA ALA A 45 -2.53 -1.08 -11.12
C ALA A 45 -3.40 -0.29 -10.13
N VAL A 46 -3.53 1.03 -10.28
CA VAL A 46 -4.34 1.82 -9.33
C VAL A 46 -5.82 1.45 -9.38
N LEU A 47 -6.35 1.07 -10.55
CA LEU A 47 -7.72 0.58 -10.69
C LEU A 47 -7.90 -0.80 -10.06
N ARG A 48 -6.94 -1.71 -10.24
CA ARG A 48 -6.95 -3.05 -9.63
C ARG A 48 -6.92 -2.95 -8.11
N GLU A 49 -5.93 -2.26 -7.54
CA GLU A 49 -5.75 -2.10 -6.10
C GLU A 49 -6.98 -1.43 -5.47
N ALA A 50 -7.49 -0.35 -6.08
CA ALA A 50 -8.72 0.28 -5.63
C ALA A 50 -9.91 -0.67 -5.65
N ALA A 51 -10.07 -1.50 -6.68
CA ALA A 51 -11.16 -2.47 -6.74
C ALA A 51 -11.02 -3.59 -5.69
N GLU A 52 -9.80 -4.08 -5.46
CA GLU A 52 -9.50 -5.13 -4.47
C GLU A 52 -9.81 -4.67 -3.04
N GLU A 53 -9.36 -3.48 -2.66
CA GLU A 53 -9.49 -2.95 -1.30
C GLU A 53 -10.86 -2.33 -1.02
N THR A 54 -11.55 -1.82 -2.06
CA THR A 54 -12.84 -1.14 -1.89
C THR A 54 -14.04 -1.95 -2.35
N GLY A 55 -13.87 -2.96 -3.18
CA GLY A 55 -14.98 -3.70 -3.79
C GLY A 55 -15.74 -2.92 -4.87
N LEU A 56 -15.33 -1.68 -5.18
CA LEU A 56 -15.89 -0.89 -6.28
C LEU A 56 -15.47 -1.48 -7.62
N LYS A 57 -16.40 -1.47 -8.58
CA LYS A 57 -16.25 -2.07 -9.91
C LYS A 57 -16.25 -1.04 -11.03
N LYS A 58 -16.83 0.14 -10.79
CA LYS A 58 -16.92 1.22 -11.78
C LYS A 58 -16.10 2.42 -11.30
N LEU A 59 -14.79 2.32 -11.50
CA LEU A 59 -13.83 3.38 -11.23
C LEU A 59 -13.27 3.92 -12.54
N GLU A 60 -13.10 5.23 -12.59
CA GLU A 60 -12.47 5.93 -13.71
C GLU A 60 -11.29 6.75 -13.20
N VAL A 61 -10.14 6.65 -13.87
CA VAL A 61 -9.00 7.53 -13.61
C VAL A 61 -9.25 8.86 -14.32
N ILE A 62 -9.41 9.91 -13.54
CA ILE A 62 -9.62 11.28 -14.06
C ILE A 62 -8.28 11.90 -14.43
N ARG A 63 -7.29 11.74 -13.56
CA ARG A 63 -5.98 12.38 -13.73
C ARG A 63 -4.89 11.68 -12.93
N LYS A 64 -3.69 11.62 -13.50
CA LYS A 64 -2.44 11.40 -12.75
C LYS A 64 -1.98 12.71 -12.13
N LEU A 65 -1.93 12.76 -10.80
CA LEU A 65 -1.63 13.98 -10.06
C LEU A 65 -0.13 14.20 -9.92
N ASP A 66 0.60 13.16 -9.50
CA ASP A 66 2.02 13.28 -9.19
C ASP A 66 2.77 11.94 -9.29
N VAL A 67 4.10 12.02 -9.33
CA VAL A 67 5.04 10.90 -9.21
C VAL A 67 6.16 11.29 -8.25
N VAL A 68 6.28 10.54 -7.15
CA VAL A 68 7.29 10.79 -6.12
C VAL A 68 8.30 9.65 -6.11
N HIS A 69 9.57 9.99 -6.30
CA HIS A 69 10.68 9.07 -6.11
C HIS A 69 11.09 9.04 -4.64
N GLN A 70 11.26 7.84 -4.09
CA GLN A 70 11.56 7.63 -2.69
C GLN A 70 12.66 6.58 -2.54
N PHE A 71 13.42 6.71 -1.45
CA PHE A 71 14.38 5.69 -1.05
C PHE A 71 14.03 5.19 0.35
N THR A 72 14.16 3.89 0.58
CA THR A 72 14.13 3.35 1.93
C THR A 72 15.37 3.82 2.72
N THR A 73 15.33 3.65 4.04
CA THR A 73 16.55 3.81 4.85
C THR A 73 17.57 2.72 4.49
N GLN A 74 18.81 2.87 4.97
CA GLN A 74 19.84 1.84 4.76
C GLN A 74 19.50 0.50 5.44
N GLU A 75 18.65 0.54 6.46
CA GLU A 75 18.23 -0.62 7.26
C GLU A 75 16.99 -1.29 6.68
N GLU A 76 16.40 -0.75 5.63
CA GLU A 76 15.18 -1.27 5.00
C GLU A 76 15.42 -1.61 3.54
N ALA A 77 14.76 -2.66 3.04
CA ALA A 77 14.70 -2.92 1.61
C ALA A 77 13.33 -3.48 1.22
N VAL A 78 12.97 -3.31 -0.05
CA VAL A 78 11.71 -3.78 -0.63
C VAL A 78 11.97 -4.96 -1.54
N LEU A 79 11.17 -6.00 -1.38
CA LEU A 79 11.23 -7.22 -2.18
C LEU A 79 10.65 -6.98 -3.58
N MET A 80 11.43 -7.32 -4.61
CA MET A 80 11.04 -7.10 -6.01
C MET A 80 10.24 -8.23 -6.64
N GLN A 81 10.14 -9.39 -5.98
CA GLN A 81 9.35 -10.52 -6.50
C GLN A 81 8.87 -11.43 -5.37
N SER A 82 7.75 -12.10 -5.60
CA SER A 82 7.13 -12.96 -4.58
C SER A 82 8.00 -14.17 -4.24
N MET A 83 8.39 -14.33 -2.97
CA MET A 83 9.15 -15.50 -2.52
C MET A 83 9.04 -15.75 -1.00
N ARG A 84 9.40 -16.98 -0.60
CA ARG A 84 9.59 -17.37 0.81
C ARG A 84 11.05 -17.15 1.21
N LEU A 85 11.30 -16.92 2.49
CA LEU A 85 12.64 -16.70 3.02
C LEU A 85 13.47 -17.97 2.95
N PHE A 86 14.76 -17.86 2.69
CA PHE A 86 15.70 -18.97 2.85
C PHE A 86 16.14 -19.09 4.30
N VAL A 87 16.28 -20.33 4.80
CA VAL A 87 16.80 -20.58 6.16
C VAL A 87 18.31 -20.33 6.27
N TRP A 88 19.02 -20.30 5.13
CA TRP A 88 20.46 -20.11 5.03
C TRP A 88 20.80 -19.36 3.72
N PRO A 89 21.87 -18.53 3.65
CA PRO A 89 22.22 -17.76 2.46
C PRO A 89 22.89 -18.64 1.38
N ALA A 90 22.11 -19.57 0.82
CA ALA A 90 22.50 -20.41 -0.28
C ALA A 90 21.29 -20.73 -1.15
N ARG A 91 21.46 -20.73 -2.49
CA ARG A 91 20.35 -20.97 -3.44
C ARG A 91 19.69 -22.34 -3.27
N GLY A 92 20.43 -23.34 -2.78
CA GLY A 92 19.93 -24.69 -2.49
C GLY A 92 19.34 -24.88 -1.10
N ALA A 93 19.30 -23.84 -0.26
CA ALA A 93 18.74 -23.96 1.09
C ALA A 93 17.21 -24.08 1.04
N SER A 94 16.64 -24.79 2.02
CA SER A 94 15.20 -24.85 2.22
C SER A 94 14.61 -23.45 2.46
N ARG A 95 13.34 -23.29 2.10
CA ARG A 95 12.57 -22.06 2.34
C ARG A 95 11.62 -22.23 3.51
N SER A 96 11.36 -21.15 4.24
CA SER A 96 10.49 -21.12 5.42
C SER A 96 9.64 -19.85 5.46
N GLY A 97 8.67 -19.83 6.38
CA GLY A 97 7.76 -18.69 6.56
C GLY A 97 6.72 -18.58 5.45
N PRO A 98 5.87 -17.53 5.48
CA PRO A 98 4.83 -17.29 4.49
C PRO A 98 5.43 -16.89 3.13
N LEU A 99 4.59 -16.89 2.10
CA LEU A 99 4.94 -16.26 0.82
C LEU A 99 4.84 -14.76 1.01
N PHE A 100 5.96 -14.04 0.86
CA PHE A 100 5.96 -12.59 0.78
C PHE A 100 5.79 -12.19 -0.67
N THR A 101 4.97 -11.17 -0.92
CA THR A 101 4.71 -10.67 -2.27
C THR A 101 5.65 -9.53 -2.65
N ARG A 102 5.72 -9.23 -3.95
CA ARG A 102 6.38 -8.03 -4.48
C ARG A 102 5.90 -6.79 -3.72
N GLY A 103 6.82 -5.89 -3.40
CA GLY A 103 6.51 -4.65 -2.67
C GLY A 103 6.48 -4.77 -1.15
N HIS A 104 6.65 -5.97 -0.57
CA HIS A 104 6.86 -6.13 0.88
C HIS A 104 8.16 -5.48 1.33
N ARG A 105 8.09 -4.69 2.40
CA ARG A 105 9.24 -4.04 3.03
C ARG A 105 9.78 -4.93 4.15
N PHE A 106 11.11 -5.00 4.25
CA PHE A 106 11.82 -5.74 5.28
C PHE A 106 12.86 -4.85 5.96
N LEU A 107 13.08 -5.10 7.25
CA LEU A 107 14.31 -4.68 7.91
C LEU A 107 15.46 -5.58 7.46
N THR A 108 16.67 -5.03 7.39
CA THR A 108 17.89 -5.69 6.92
C THR A 108 18.99 -5.55 7.96
N PHE A 109 19.78 -6.61 8.18
CA PHE A 109 20.70 -6.68 9.33
C PHE A 109 22.10 -7.19 8.98
N GLU A 110 22.22 -8.08 8.01
CA GLU A 110 23.48 -8.74 7.67
C GLU A 110 23.55 -8.97 6.16
N ARG A 111 24.73 -8.80 5.57
CA ARG A 111 24.97 -9.11 4.15
C ARG A 111 26.05 -10.19 4.02
N LYS A 112 25.75 -11.21 3.23
CA LYS A 112 26.71 -12.21 2.73
C LYS A 112 26.72 -12.16 1.20
N VAL A 113 27.68 -12.85 0.58
CA VAL A 113 27.81 -12.88 -0.88
C VAL A 113 26.48 -13.32 -1.51
N GLY A 114 25.83 -12.41 -2.23
CA GLY A 114 24.56 -12.64 -2.93
C GLY A 114 23.30 -12.68 -2.07
N PHE A 115 23.40 -12.54 -0.74
CA PHE A 115 22.24 -12.66 0.17
C PHE A 115 22.23 -11.58 1.26
N THR A 116 21.03 -11.15 1.63
CA THR A 116 20.79 -10.23 2.74
C THR A 116 19.88 -10.90 3.74
N LYS A 117 20.25 -10.82 5.02
CA LYS A 117 19.43 -11.26 6.13
C LYS A 117 18.36 -10.21 6.39
N VAL A 118 17.11 -10.67 6.43
CA VAL A 118 15.94 -9.81 6.52
C VAL A 118 15.05 -10.22 7.68
N LYS A 119 14.26 -9.26 8.17
CA LYS A 119 13.19 -9.50 9.13
C LYS A 119 11.94 -8.76 8.68
N TYR A 120 10.82 -9.45 8.77
CA TYR A 120 9.50 -8.90 8.63
C TYR A 120 8.78 -8.97 9.98
N GLU A 121 8.15 -7.87 10.37
CA GLU A 121 7.33 -7.79 11.56
C GLU A 121 5.94 -7.29 11.15
N ASP A 122 4.93 -8.06 11.51
CA ASP A 122 3.53 -7.66 11.40
C ASP A 122 3.09 -7.05 12.73
N TYR A 123 2.34 -5.95 12.71
CA TYR A 123 1.97 -5.19 13.90
C TYR A 123 0.46 -4.97 13.99
N ASP A 124 -0.04 -5.02 15.24
CA ASP A 124 -1.29 -4.37 15.62
C ASP A 124 -1.01 -2.93 16.05
N LEU A 125 -1.30 -1.99 15.16
CA LEU A 125 -1.18 -0.54 15.35
C LEU A 125 -2.45 0.08 15.98
N ASN A 126 -3.51 -0.69 16.24
CA ASN A 126 -4.71 -0.19 16.93
C ASN A 126 -4.52 -0.09 18.45
N LYS A 127 -3.33 -0.41 18.96
CA LYS A 127 -2.94 -0.25 20.37
C LYS A 127 -2.07 1.00 20.54
N LYS A 128 -2.15 1.62 21.72
CA LYS A 128 -1.32 2.80 22.08
C LYS A 128 0.18 2.55 21.91
N THR A 129 0.61 1.29 22.04
CA THR A 129 1.94 0.81 21.67
C THR A 129 1.77 -0.31 20.65
N ALA A 130 2.36 -0.17 19.46
CA ALA A 130 2.31 -1.18 18.41
C ALA A 130 2.71 -2.55 18.98
N LYS A 131 1.86 -3.56 18.80
CA LYS A 131 2.12 -4.91 19.28
C LYS A 131 2.52 -5.79 18.10
N ILE A 132 3.72 -6.39 18.16
CA ILE A 132 4.14 -7.37 17.17
C ILE A 132 3.18 -8.58 17.22
N LEU A 133 2.59 -8.92 16.08
CA LEU A 133 1.74 -10.08 15.87
C LEU A 133 2.58 -11.28 15.42
N HIS A 134 3.40 -11.07 14.40
CA HIS A 134 4.26 -12.10 13.82
C HIS A 134 5.62 -11.52 13.49
N THR A 135 6.65 -12.35 13.64
CA THR A 135 8.00 -12.04 13.20
C THR A 135 8.52 -13.18 12.35
N TYR A 136 9.06 -12.85 11.18
CA TYR A 136 9.72 -13.78 10.29
C TYR A 136 11.12 -13.28 9.98
N GLU A 137 12.12 -14.15 10.14
CA GLU A 137 13.52 -13.84 9.85
C GLU A 137 14.10 -14.91 8.93
N GLY A 138 14.97 -14.49 8.03
CA GLY A 138 15.65 -15.39 7.10
C GLY A 138 16.51 -14.64 6.10
N TRP A 139 16.76 -15.26 4.96
CA TRP A 139 17.64 -14.73 3.93
C TRP A 139 16.89 -14.53 2.62
N LEU A 140 17.17 -13.42 1.95
CA LEU A 140 16.71 -13.14 0.59
C LEU A 140 17.92 -12.89 -0.31
N PRO A 141 17.90 -13.29 -1.59
CA PRO A 141 18.92 -12.89 -2.54
C PRO A 141 18.97 -11.37 -2.65
N SER A 142 20.14 -10.77 -2.51
CA SER A 142 20.30 -9.31 -2.51
C SER A 142 19.88 -8.68 -3.84
N GLU A 143 19.99 -9.43 -4.94
CA GLU A 143 19.53 -9.06 -6.28
C GLU A 143 18.01 -8.84 -6.39
N PHE A 144 17.23 -9.34 -5.43
CA PHE A 144 15.77 -9.17 -5.38
C PHE A 144 15.32 -8.12 -4.37
N LEU A 145 16.26 -7.36 -3.82
CA LEU A 145 15.98 -6.27 -2.90
C LEU A 145 16.32 -4.94 -3.56
N THR A 146 15.44 -3.95 -3.38
CA THR A 146 15.66 -2.58 -3.83
C THR A 146 15.48 -1.61 -2.68
N HIS A 147 16.20 -0.49 -2.74
CA HIS A 147 15.95 0.67 -1.88
C HIS A 147 15.13 1.74 -2.59
N GLU A 148 15.01 1.66 -3.91
CA GLU A 148 14.33 2.66 -4.75
C GLU A 148 12.86 2.31 -4.96
N LEU A 149 11.99 3.27 -4.67
CA LEU A 149 10.56 3.25 -4.95
C LEU A 149 10.14 4.47 -5.78
N GLN A 150 9.09 4.29 -6.56
CA GLN A 150 8.39 5.36 -7.26
C GLN A 150 6.89 5.23 -6.99
N ARG A 151 6.27 6.24 -6.38
CA ARG A 151 4.83 6.24 -6.06
C ARG A 151 4.09 7.16 -7.02
N HIS A 152 3.03 6.64 -7.62
CA HIS A 152 2.12 7.37 -8.49
C HIS A 152 0.83 7.71 -7.75
N PHE A 153 0.41 8.97 -7.85
CA PHE A 153 -0.84 9.44 -7.27
C PHE A 153 -1.87 9.68 -8.36
N TYR A 154 -3.06 9.11 -8.21
CA TYR A 154 -4.15 9.25 -9.17
C TYR A 154 -5.41 9.74 -8.49
N LEU A 155 -6.11 10.65 -9.18
CA LEU A 155 -7.48 11.03 -8.88
C LEU A 155 -8.43 10.09 -9.61
N LEU A 156 -9.28 9.42 -8.85
CA LEU A 156 -10.30 8.50 -9.35
C LEU A 156 -11.70 9.04 -9.04
N ARG A 157 -12.65 8.72 -9.92
CA ARG A 157 -14.08 8.95 -9.74
C ARG A 157 -14.80 7.61 -9.67
N VAL A 158 -15.78 7.53 -8.78
CA VAL A 158 -16.73 6.41 -8.73
C VAL A 158 -17.91 6.69 -9.66
N LEU A 159 -18.24 5.73 -10.52
CA LEU A 159 -19.31 5.81 -11.52
C LEU A 159 -20.50 4.89 -11.18
N GLU A 160 -20.60 4.48 -9.92
CA GLU A 160 -21.71 3.69 -9.38
C GLU A 160 -22.23 4.28 -8.08
N ASP A 161 -23.48 3.99 -7.77
CA ASP A 161 -24.07 4.38 -6.49
C ASP A 161 -23.41 3.60 -5.36
N THR A 162 -23.01 4.30 -4.32
CA THR A 162 -22.39 3.71 -3.14
C THR A 162 -23.16 4.08 -1.88
N PRO A 163 -23.29 3.18 -0.89
CA PRO A 163 -23.71 3.58 0.44
C PRO A 163 -22.67 4.50 1.09
N ASP A 164 -23.02 5.16 2.20
CA ASP A 164 -22.08 6.00 2.94
C ASP A 164 -20.94 5.20 3.60
N SER A 165 -21.18 3.93 3.90
CA SER A 165 -20.16 2.99 4.38
C SER A 165 -20.52 1.55 4.01
N TRP A 166 -19.49 0.69 3.92
CA TRP A 166 -19.63 -0.74 3.68
C TRP A 166 -18.39 -1.50 4.16
N SER A 167 -18.42 -2.83 4.11
CA SER A 167 -17.29 -3.69 4.44
C SER A 167 -16.80 -4.44 3.21
N GLN A 168 -15.49 -4.59 3.06
CA GLN A 168 -14.85 -5.34 1.99
C GLN A 168 -13.85 -6.33 2.57
N LEU A 169 -13.84 -7.57 2.09
CA LEU A 169 -12.78 -8.53 2.39
C LEU A 169 -11.66 -8.32 1.38
N SER A 170 -10.49 -7.88 1.84
CA SER A 170 -9.30 -7.77 0.98
C SER A 170 -8.76 -9.15 0.62
N ASP A 171 -7.98 -9.19 -0.46
CA ASP A 171 -7.25 -10.36 -0.93
C ASP A 171 -6.29 -10.95 0.13
N GLN A 172 -5.78 -10.09 1.02
CA GLN A 172 -4.94 -10.44 2.17
C GLN A 172 -5.75 -10.99 3.36
N GLY A 173 -7.08 -11.13 3.23
CA GLY A 173 -7.94 -11.74 4.25
C GLY A 173 -8.35 -10.80 5.37
N HIS A 174 -8.06 -9.50 5.26
CA HIS A 174 -8.52 -8.48 6.20
C HIS A 174 -9.90 -7.97 5.79
N THR A 175 -10.79 -7.76 6.76
CA THR A 175 -12.05 -7.04 6.49
C THR A 175 -11.85 -5.56 6.75
N PHE A 176 -11.89 -4.77 5.69
CA PHE A 176 -11.81 -3.31 5.73
C PHE A 176 -13.20 -2.71 5.89
N ARG A 177 -13.32 -1.67 6.73
CA ARG A 177 -14.55 -0.87 6.83
C ARG A 177 -14.37 0.41 6.06
N LEU A 178 -15.05 0.53 4.94
CA LEU A 178 -15.01 1.68 4.06
C LEU A 178 -16.04 2.71 4.47
N LYS A 179 -15.69 3.98 4.33
CA LYS A 179 -16.60 5.10 4.50
C LYS A 179 -16.17 6.29 3.66
N TRP A 180 -17.15 7.08 3.26
CA TRP A 180 -16.90 8.41 2.73
C TRP A 180 -16.62 9.38 3.88
N ALA A 181 -15.42 9.94 3.90
CA ALA A 181 -15.02 10.97 4.86
C ALA A 181 -15.06 12.34 4.19
N PRO A 182 -15.39 13.43 4.91
CA PRO A 182 -15.15 14.78 4.42
C PRO A 182 -13.71 14.91 3.94
N LEU A 183 -13.50 15.54 2.78
CA LEU A 183 -12.15 15.87 2.35
C LEU A 183 -11.57 16.94 3.26
N LEU A 184 -12.36 17.92 3.68
CA LEU A 184 -11.96 18.94 4.63
C LEU A 184 -12.83 18.88 5.89
N PRO A 185 -12.28 19.10 7.10
CA PRO A 185 -10.86 18.92 7.41
C PRO A 185 -10.38 17.50 7.01
N HIS A 186 -9.10 17.36 6.68
CA HIS A 186 -8.52 16.09 6.24
C HIS A 186 -8.83 14.95 7.22
N PRO A 187 -9.18 13.75 6.73
CA PRO A 187 -9.34 12.58 7.59
C PRO A 187 -8.00 12.25 8.27
N ASN A 188 -8.07 11.76 9.51
CA ASN A 188 -6.90 11.38 10.30
C ASN A 188 -6.31 10.05 9.79
N LEU A 189 -5.56 10.12 8.69
CA LEU A 189 -4.88 8.98 8.08
C LEU A 189 -3.63 8.56 8.86
N ILE A 190 -3.26 7.29 8.77
CA ILE A 190 -2.10 6.74 9.47
C ILE A 190 -0.78 7.11 8.77
N GLY A 191 0.24 7.43 9.58
CA GLY A 191 1.63 7.53 9.13
C GLY A 191 1.85 8.52 7.98
N GLU A 192 2.59 8.10 6.95
CA GLU A 192 2.92 8.92 5.79
C GLU A 192 1.71 9.28 4.92
N GLN A 193 0.59 8.54 5.03
CA GLN A 193 -0.58 8.78 4.19
C GLN A 193 -1.26 10.12 4.47
N ALA A 194 -1.13 10.65 5.68
CA ALA A 194 -1.66 11.97 6.01
C ALA A 194 -1.07 13.07 5.12
N ALA A 195 0.23 12.99 4.83
CA ALA A 195 0.93 13.94 3.96
C ALA A 195 0.61 13.72 2.46
N TRP A 196 0.04 12.56 2.08
CA TRP A 196 -0.34 12.32 0.69
C TRP A 196 -1.49 13.24 0.25
N LEU A 197 -2.33 13.69 1.17
CA LEU A 197 -3.45 14.58 0.86
C LEU A 197 -2.98 15.93 0.30
N ASP A 198 -1.74 16.35 0.56
CA ASP A 198 -1.14 17.56 -0.03
C ASP A 198 -1.08 17.48 -1.57
N HIS A 199 -1.08 16.27 -2.16
CA HIS A 199 -1.15 16.09 -3.62
C HIS A 199 -2.53 16.43 -4.21
N LEU A 200 -3.55 16.68 -3.37
CA LEU A 200 -4.86 17.18 -3.79
C LEU A 200 -4.97 18.71 -3.74
N ASP A 201 -3.96 19.42 -3.22
CA ASP A 201 -3.98 20.87 -3.13
C ASP A 201 -4.10 21.51 -4.52
N GLY A 202 -5.10 22.41 -4.68
CA GLY A 202 -5.36 23.10 -5.93
C GLY A 202 -6.02 22.24 -7.02
N VAL A 203 -6.40 20.99 -6.73
CA VAL A 203 -7.19 20.17 -7.63
C VAL A 203 -8.66 20.63 -7.59
N THR A 204 -9.18 21.10 -8.73
CA THR A 204 -10.59 21.45 -8.87
C THR A 204 -11.41 20.21 -9.22
N PHE A 205 -12.51 20.00 -8.50
CA PHE A 205 -13.43 18.89 -8.73
C PHE A 205 -14.59 19.37 -9.59
N ASP A 206 -14.46 19.20 -10.90
CA ASP A 206 -15.59 19.38 -11.81
C ASP A 206 -16.49 18.15 -11.68
N GLY A 207 -17.69 18.34 -11.13
CA GLY A 207 -18.69 17.29 -10.88
C GLY A 207 -19.00 16.45 -12.11
#